data_AF-A0A149V171-F1
#
_entry.id   AF-A0A149V171-F1
#
_cell.length_a   1.000
_cell.length_b   1.000
_cell.length_c   1.000
_cell.angle_alpha   90.00
_cell.angle_beta   90.00
_cell.angle_gamma   90.00
#
_symmetry.space_group_name_H-M   'P 1'
#
loop_
_entity.id
_entity.type
_entity.pdbx_description
1 polymer ?
#
loop_
_entity_poly.entity_id
_entity_poly.type
_entity_poly.pdbx_seq_one_letter_code
_entity_poly.pdbx_strand_id
1 'polypeptide(L)'
;MISLPPQTSHTSLPRQPVLFLPHGGGPCFFMDWPDTWDRMAAFLRGVSQTLPQKPDAILVVSGHWETAIPTVTAAAQPPLIYDYYGFPPHTYHLRYPVPGSPALAGQVRALLSKAGIPNAADPERGLDHGVFIPFMLAFEEAEIPVVELSLQQDLNPGAHLRIGQALAPLRDQNVLIVGTGLTYHNLKHFMGENPASNAISHDFDAWLTAATCAPEAERNAALQHWDTAPGARVCHPREEHLLPLMVAAGAAGPDQGVQIYQDTVMGKALSGFRFG
;
A
#
# COMPACT_ATOMS: atom_id res chain seq x y z
N MET A 1 27.05 16.85 -49.18
CA MET A 1 26.97 16.53 -47.74
C MET A 1 25.50 16.52 -47.36
N ILE A 2 24.92 15.34 -47.16
CA ILE A 2 23.52 15.18 -46.75
C ILE A 2 23.50 15.35 -45.23
N SER A 3 22.83 16.39 -44.75
CA SER A 3 22.61 16.64 -43.32
C SER A 3 21.50 15.71 -42.83
N LEU A 4 21.83 14.81 -41.90
CA LEU A 4 20.84 13.98 -41.22
C LEU A 4 20.12 14.83 -40.16
N PRO A 5 18.79 14.67 -39.98
CA PRO A 5 18.04 15.39 -38.96
C PRO A 5 18.43 14.93 -37.55
N PRO A 6 18.32 15.82 -36.55
CA PRO A 6 18.67 15.50 -35.16
C PRO A 6 17.72 14.43 -34.61
N GLN A 7 18.27 13.38 -34.03
CA GLN A 7 17.51 12.41 -33.24
C GLN A 7 16.98 13.11 -32.00
N THR A 8 15.66 13.26 -31.90
CA THR A 8 15.00 13.65 -30.66
C THR A 8 15.16 12.51 -29.66
N SER A 9 16.08 12.67 -28.71
CA SER A 9 16.14 11.81 -27.53
C SER A 9 14.86 12.05 -26.72
N HIS A 10 13.88 11.16 -26.85
CA HIS A 10 12.79 11.08 -25.89
C HIS A 10 13.40 10.63 -24.55
N THR A 11 13.72 11.58 -23.66
CA THR A 11 13.97 11.27 -22.26
C THR A 11 12.67 10.72 -21.68
N SER A 12 12.55 9.40 -21.58
CA SER A 12 11.47 8.77 -20.84
C SER A 12 11.51 9.30 -19.41
N LEU A 13 10.40 9.84 -18.91
CA LEU A 13 10.27 10.20 -17.50
C LEU A 13 10.68 9.00 -16.63
N PRO A 14 11.38 9.21 -15.50
CA PRO A 14 11.72 8.12 -14.62
C PRO A 14 10.42 7.51 -14.07
N ARG A 15 10.29 6.19 -14.25
CA ARG A 15 9.12 5.42 -13.82
C ARG A 15 9.05 5.40 -12.29
N GLN A 16 7.88 5.64 -11.72
CA GLN A 16 7.70 5.54 -10.26
C GLN A 16 7.79 4.07 -9.79
N PRO A 17 8.32 3.82 -8.58
CA PRO A 17 8.24 2.51 -7.97
C PRO A 17 6.79 2.16 -7.59
N VAL A 18 6.60 0.94 -7.11
CA VAL A 18 5.44 0.54 -6.32
C VAL A 18 5.88 0.26 -4.91
N LEU A 19 5.13 0.73 -3.92
CA LEU A 19 5.45 0.53 -2.51
C LEU A 19 4.36 -0.30 -1.83
N PHE A 20 4.76 -1.17 -0.91
CA PHE A 20 3.89 -1.69 0.14
C PHE A 20 4.43 -1.20 1.48
N LEU A 21 3.64 -0.35 2.16
CA LEU A 21 4.05 0.31 3.40
C LEU A 21 3.24 -0.24 4.59
N PRO A 22 3.91 -0.62 5.69
CA PRO A 22 3.22 -0.90 6.93
C PRO A 22 2.59 0.39 7.46
N HIS A 23 1.28 0.39 7.71
CA HIS A 23 0.58 1.60 8.14
C HIS A 23 0.56 1.83 9.66
N GLY A 24 1.09 0.88 10.44
CA GLY A 24 1.01 0.89 11.90
C GLY A 24 -0.39 0.49 12.41
N GLY A 25 -0.80 0.99 13.57
CA GLY A 25 -2.16 0.76 14.07
C GLY A 25 -2.79 2.08 14.50
N GLY A 26 -4.02 2.38 14.06
CA GLY A 26 -4.73 3.59 14.46
C GLY A 26 -3.82 4.84 14.43
N PRO A 27 -3.86 5.70 15.46
CA PRO A 27 -3.02 6.89 15.54
C PRO A 27 -1.63 6.62 16.14
N CYS A 28 -1.03 5.45 15.93
CA CYS A 28 0.14 4.96 16.69
C CYS A 28 1.32 5.94 16.75
N PHE A 29 1.59 6.71 15.71
CA PHE A 29 2.72 7.65 15.67
C PHE A 29 2.47 8.97 16.42
N PHE A 30 1.23 9.19 16.88
CA PHE A 30 0.76 10.42 17.55
C PHE A 30 0.29 10.15 18.99
N MET A 31 0.82 9.08 19.56
CA MET A 31 0.48 8.56 20.88
C MET A 31 1.74 8.50 21.73
N ASP A 32 1.58 8.62 23.04
CA ASP A 32 2.67 8.50 24.01
C ASP A 32 2.97 7.02 24.31
N TRP A 33 3.43 6.30 23.28
CA TRP A 33 4.03 4.98 23.47
C TRP A 33 5.49 5.12 23.94
N PRO A 34 6.09 4.03 24.45
CA PRO A 34 7.54 3.89 24.41
C PRO A 34 8.08 3.93 22.96
N ASP A 35 9.30 3.46 22.75
CA ASP A 35 9.97 3.34 21.45
C ASP A 35 9.32 2.38 20.43
N THR A 36 8.12 1.86 20.72
CA THR A 36 7.43 0.78 19.99
C THR A 36 7.26 1.06 18.50
N TRP A 37 7.03 2.33 18.11
CA TRP A 37 6.75 2.72 16.73
C TRP A 37 7.84 3.62 16.12
N ASP A 38 8.91 3.92 16.86
CA ASP A 38 9.91 4.92 16.46
C ASP A 38 10.65 4.52 15.18
N ARG A 39 11.00 3.24 15.06
CA ARG A 39 11.67 2.70 13.85
C ARG A 39 10.76 2.77 12.63
N MET A 40 9.48 2.45 12.76
CA MET A 40 8.51 2.57 11.68
C MET A 40 8.29 4.04 11.29
N ALA A 41 8.16 4.92 12.27
CA ALA A 41 8.00 6.35 12.04
C ALA A 41 9.23 6.95 11.32
N ALA A 42 10.43 6.55 11.73
CA ALA A 42 11.68 6.97 11.08
C ALA A 42 11.76 6.45 9.64
N PHE A 43 11.39 5.19 9.39
CA PHE A 43 11.30 4.64 8.05
C PHE A 43 10.31 5.41 7.17
N LEU A 44 9.08 5.65 7.66
CA LEU A 44 8.05 6.36 6.91
C LEU A 44 8.50 7.78 6.54
N ARG A 45 9.10 8.53 7.46
CA ARG A 45 9.67 9.88 7.18
C ARG A 45 10.74 9.88 6.09
N GLY A 46 11.40 8.74 5.87
CA GLY A 46 12.43 8.55 4.84
C GLY A 46 11.89 8.13 3.46
N VAL A 47 10.60 7.82 3.33
CA VAL A 47 10.04 7.21 2.10
C VAL A 47 10.14 8.15 0.90
N SER A 48 9.71 9.41 1.05
CA SER A 48 9.65 10.37 -0.06
C SER A 48 11.02 10.65 -0.67
N GLN A 49 12.10 10.62 0.12
CA GLN A 49 13.46 10.83 -0.34
C GLN A 49 14.04 9.64 -1.12
N THR A 50 13.37 8.47 -1.09
CA THR A 50 13.75 7.30 -1.91
C THR A 50 13.13 7.33 -3.32
N LEU A 51 12.21 8.24 -3.60
CA LEU A 51 11.52 8.31 -4.88
C LEU A 51 12.42 8.96 -5.95
N PRO A 52 12.35 8.51 -7.22
CA PRO A 52 13.16 9.09 -8.28
C PRO A 52 12.84 10.56 -8.54
N GLN A 53 11.60 10.97 -8.27
CA GLN A 53 11.11 12.35 -8.30
C GLN A 53 9.80 12.44 -7.50
N LYS A 54 9.37 13.66 -7.16
CA LYS A 54 8.05 13.89 -6.54
C LYS A 54 6.95 13.37 -7.49
N PRO A 55 6.07 12.45 -7.06
CA PRO A 55 5.00 11.96 -7.90
C PRO A 55 3.94 13.05 -8.10
N ASP A 56 3.29 13.04 -9.26
CA ASP A 56 2.22 13.99 -9.58
C ASP A 56 0.92 13.67 -8.84
N ALA A 57 0.76 12.40 -8.44
CA ALA A 57 -0.32 11.91 -7.59
C ALA A 57 0.06 10.55 -6.99
N ILE A 58 -0.68 10.14 -5.95
CA ILE A 58 -0.59 8.83 -5.31
C ILE A 58 -1.92 8.09 -5.51
N LEU A 59 -1.84 6.87 -6.05
CA LEU A 59 -2.90 5.89 -5.96
C LEU A 59 -2.59 4.95 -4.79
N VAL A 60 -3.45 4.94 -3.78
CA VAL A 60 -3.29 4.11 -2.59
C VAL A 60 -4.39 3.04 -2.51
N VAL A 61 -4.01 1.83 -2.09
CA VAL A 61 -4.95 0.74 -1.75
C VAL A 61 -4.80 0.43 -0.27
N SER A 62 -5.87 0.65 0.50
CA SER A 62 -5.87 0.45 1.95
C SER A 62 -6.53 -0.87 2.34
N GLY A 63 -5.97 -1.55 3.35
CA GLY A 63 -6.60 -2.72 3.99
C GLY A 63 -7.92 -2.41 4.69
N HIS A 64 -8.29 -1.14 4.85
CA HIS A 64 -9.46 -0.68 5.60
C HIS A 64 -10.71 -0.43 4.76
N TRP A 65 -10.62 -0.56 3.44
CA TRP A 65 -11.74 -0.29 2.55
C TRP A 65 -12.05 -1.45 1.62
N GLU A 66 -13.15 -2.15 1.90
CA GLU A 66 -13.65 -3.27 1.09
C GLU A 66 -14.98 -2.88 0.43
N THR A 67 -15.12 -3.10 -0.88
CA THR A 67 -16.39 -2.94 -1.61
C THR A 67 -16.67 -4.13 -2.54
N ALA A 68 -17.90 -4.26 -3.03
CA ALA A 68 -18.30 -5.41 -3.85
C ALA A 68 -17.57 -5.48 -5.20
N ILE A 69 -17.20 -4.33 -5.77
CA ILE A 69 -16.36 -4.18 -6.97
C ILE A 69 -15.36 -3.06 -6.71
N PRO A 70 -14.11 -3.11 -7.23
CA PRO A 70 -13.11 -2.08 -7.00
C PRO A 70 -13.67 -0.66 -7.19
N THR A 71 -13.69 0.11 -6.12
CA THR A 71 -14.29 1.45 -6.07
C THR A 71 -13.20 2.46 -5.75
N VAL A 72 -13.16 3.57 -6.48
CA VAL A 72 -12.14 4.62 -6.31
C VAL A 72 -12.75 5.88 -5.68
N THR A 73 -12.05 6.54 -4.77
CA THR A 73 -12.47 7.86 -4.27
C THR A 73 -12.43 8.88 -5.41
N ALA A 74 -13.40 9.80 -5.46
CA ALA A 74 -13.49 10.81 -6.53
C ALA A 74 -13.67 12.25 -6.03
N ALA A 75 -13.59 12.50 -4.72
CA ALA A 75 -13.64 13.85 -4.17
C ALA A 75 -12.40 14.67 -4.55
N ALA A 76 -12.57 15.97 -4.82
CA ALA A 76 -11.44 16.90 -5.00
C ALA A 76 -10.78 17.28 -3.66
N GLN A 77 -11.53 17.18 -2.55
CA GLN A 77 -11.06 17.39 -1.19
C GLN A 77 -11.66 16.27 -0.32
N PRO A 78 -11.00 15.11 -0.23
CA PRO A 78 -11.54 13.99 0.54
C PRO A 78 -11.52 14.31 2.04
N PRO A 79 -12.60 14.02 2.79
CA PRO A 79 -12.55 14.07 4.25
C PRO A 79 -11.64 12.97 4.80
N LEU A 80 -11.29 13.04 6.09
CA LEU A 80 -10.64 11.93 6.79
C LEU A 80 -11.68 11.05 7.49
N ILE A 81 -11.44 9.74 7.51
CA ILE A 81 -12.22 8.76 8.25
C ILE A 81 -11.39 8.27 9.43
N TYR A 82 -11.85 8.58 10.64
CA TYR A 82 -11.23 8.12 11.89
C TYR A 82 -11.79 6.76 12.28
N ASP A 83 -11.43 5.72 11.54
CA ASP A 83 -11.86 4.32 11.73
C ASP A 83 -11.02 3.60 12.81
N TYR A 84 -10.70 4.30 13.89
CA TYR A 84 -10.08 3.78 15.10
C TYR A 84 -10.75 4.35 16.35
N TYR A 85 -10.77 3.58 17.44
CA TYR A 85 -11.60 3.88 18.61
C TYR A 85 -10.84 3.67 19.91
N GLY A 86 -11.26 4.36 20.98
CA GLY A 86 -10.70 4.20 22.32
C GLY A 86 -9.36 4.92 22.55
N PHE A 87 -8.95 5.81 21.64
CA PHE A 87 -7.73 6.60 21.76
C PHE A 87 -8.00 7.98 22.40
N PRO A 88 -6.96 8.68 22.91
CA PRO A 88 -7.08 10.01 23.48
C PRO A 88 -7.73 11.04 22.52
N PRO A 89 -8.46 12.04 23.02
CA PRO A 89 -9.17 13.00 22.16
C PRO A 89 -8.31 13.73 21.13
N HIS A 90 -7.04 14.00 21.41
CA HIS A 90 -6.18 14.74 20.49
C HIS A 90 -5.93 14.02 19.17
N THR A 91 -6.01 12.68 19.14
CA THR A 91 -5.81 11.90 17.91
C THR A 91 -6.93 12.13 16.89
N TYR A 92 -8.13 12.45 17.36
CA TYR A 92 -9.29 12.76 16.50
C TYR A 92 -9.26 14.20 15.95
N HIS A 93 -8.30 15.01 16.40
CA HIS A 93 -8.05 16.36 15.89
C HIS A 93 -6.91 16.41 14.85
N LEU A 94 -6.23 15.29 14.57
CA LEU A 94 -5.22 15.20 13.52
C LEU A 94 -5.81 15.63 12.18
N ARG A 95 -5.01 16.31 11.33
CA ARG A 95 -5.44 16.78 10.02
C ARG A 95 -4.38 16.42 8.98
N TYR A 96 -4.85 16.07 7.79
CA TYR A 96 -4.03 15.79 6.63
C TYR A 96 -4.77 16.32 5.38
N PRO A 97 -4.64 17.62 5.08
CA PRO A 97 -5.50 18.33 4.11
C PRO A 97 -5.03 18.09 2.66
N VAL A 98 -4.89 16.83 2.29
CA VAL A 98 -4.39 16.43 0.97
C VAL A 98 -5.47 16.64 -0.11
N PRO A 99 -5.13 17.16 -1.29
CA PRO A 99 -6.08 17.21 -2.39
C PRO A 99 -6.41 15.79 -2.88
N GLY A 100 -7.64 15.59 -3.35
CA GLY A 100 -7.97 14.43 -4.18
C GLY A 100 -7.70 14.69 -5.66
N SER A 101 -7.89 13.69 -6.51
CA SER A 101 -7.74 13.85 -7.96
C SER A 101 -8.85 13.13 -8.73
N PRO A 102 -9.96 13.82 -9.05
CA PRO A 102 -11.02 13.27 -9.91
C PRO A 102 -10.49 12.82 -11.28
N ALA A 103 -9.44 13.47 -11.79
CA ALA A 103 -8.77 13.09 -13.03
C ALA A 103 -8.07 11.72 -12.91
N LEU A 104 -7.28 11.50 -11.85
CA LEU A 104 -6.65 10.20 -11.60
C LEU A 104 -7.71 9.11 -11.34
N ALA A 105 -8.77 9.42 -10.58
CA ALA A 105 -9.88 8.50 -10.39
C ALA A 105 -10.50 8.04 -11.73
N GLY A 106 -10.66 8.97 -12.68
CA GLY A 106 -11.11 8.66 -14.04
C GLY A 106 -10.13 7.74 -14.80
N GLN A 107 -8.83 7.98 -14.69
CA GLN A 107 -7.79 7.16 -15.32
C GLN A 107 -7.76 5.73 -14.75
N VAL A 108 -7.82 5.59 -13.42
CA VAL A 108 -7.91 4.31 -12.71
C VAL A 108 -9.08 3.48 -13.24
N ARG A 109 -10.26 4.10 -13.29
CA ARG A 109 -11.47 3.44 -13.81
C ARG A 109 -11.34 3.03 -15.27
N ALA A 110 -10.74 3.88 -16.11
CA ALA A 110 -10.51 3.56 -17.52
C ALA A 110 -9.58 2.35 -17.68
N LEU A 111 -8.51 2.26 -16.90
CA LEU A 111 -7.57 1.14 -16.91
C LEU A 111 -8.22 -0.16 -16.44
N LEU A 112 -8.97 -0.13 -15.33
CA LEU A 112 -9.71 -1.29 -14.84
C LEU A 112 -10.76 -1.76 -15.87
N SER A 113 -11.50 -0.83 -16.47
CA SER A 113 -12.50 -1.15 -17.49
C SER A 113 -11.86 -1.77 -18.74
N LYS A 114 -10.70 -1.24 -19.18
CA LYS A 114 -9.93 -1.80 -20.30
C LYS A 114 -9.46 -3.23 -20.03
N ALA A 115 -9.17 -3.57 -18.78
CA ALA A 115 -8.84 -4.92 -18.34
C ALA A 115 -10.06 -5.82 -18.09
N GLY A 116 -11.28 -5.34 -18.35
CA GLY A 116 -12.51 -6.08 -18.11
C GLY A 116 -12.88 -6.23 -16.63
N ILE A 117 -12.37 -5.35 -15.76
CA ILE A 117 -12.65 -5.35 -14.33
C ILE A 117 -13.77 -4.33 -14.04
N PRO A 118 -14.96 -4.78 -13.57
CA PRO A 118 -16.01 -3.88 -13.12
C PRO A 118 -15.50 -2.95 -12.03
N ASN A 119 -15.88 -1.67 -12.07
CA ASN A 119 -15.40 -0.68 -11.13
C ASN A 119 -16.44 0.43 -10.92
N ALA A 120 -16.33 1.11 -9.78
CA ALA A 120 -17.16 2.25 -9.42
C ALA A 120 -16.31 3.44 -8.94
N ALA A 121 -16.97 4.57 -8.69
CA ALA A 121 -16.40 5.73 -8.03
C ALA A 121 -17.28 6.12 -6.85
N ASP A 122 -16.67 6.56 -5.76
CA ASP A 122 -17.35 7.12 -4.60
C ASP A 122 -16.88 8.57 -4.39
N PRO A 123 -17.74 9.58 -4.65
CA PRO A 123 -17.38 10.98 -4.46
C PRO A 123 -17.48 11.45 -3.00
N GLU A 124 -18.00 10.62 -2.09
CA GLU A 124 -18.21 10.96 -0.68
C GLU A 124 -17.23 10.25 0.26
N ARG A 125 -16.65 9.12 -0.16
CA ARG A 125 -15.64 8.39 0.62
C ARG A 125 -14.41 9.26 0.89
N GLY A 126 -14.08 9.37 2.18
CA GLY A 126 -12.83 9.99 2.66
C GLY A 126 -11.63 9.05 2.63
N LEU A 127 -10.53 9.45 3.27
CA LEU A 127 -9.33 8.63 3.46
C LEU A 127 -9.31 8.01 4.86
N ASP A 128 -9.16 6.70 4.98
CA ASP A 128 -9.06 6.03 6.30
C ASP A 128 -7.68 6.14 6.94
N HIS A 129 -7.56 5.70 8.20
CA HIS A 129 -6.31 5.81 8.94
C HIS A 129 -5.17 5.01 8.35
N GLY A 130 -5.46 3.92 7.64
CA GLY A 130 -4.48 3.15 6.90
C GLY A 130 -3.80 3.96 5.80
N VAL A 131 -4.39 5.10 5.42
CA VAL A 131 -3.80 6.08 4.49
C VAL A 131 -3.25 7.29 5.26
N PHE A 132 -4.09 8.05 5.97
CA PHE A 132 -3.66 9.37 6.44
C PHE A 132 -2.63 9.32 7.57
N ILE A 133 -2.67 8.32 8.45
CA ILE A 133 -1.70 8.22 9.57
C ILE A 133 -0.26 8.00 9.08
N PRO A 134 0.04 6.98 8.24
CA PRO A 134 1.39 6.83 7.71
C PRO A 134 1.78 7.96 6.76
N PHE A 135 0.82 8.55 6.02
CA PHE A 135 1.13 9.60 5.04
C PHE A 135 1.44 10.94 5.70
N MET A 136 0.93 11.24 6.89
CA MET A 136 1.37 12.38 7.70
C MET A 136 2.88 12.32 8.03
N LEU A 137 3.51 11.14 7.95
CA LEU A 137 4.96 10.97 8.08
C LEU A 137 5.66 10.88 6.71
N ALA A 138 5.13 10.06 5.80
CA ALA A 138 5.78 9.78 4.52
C ALA A 138 5.70 10.93 3.51
N PHE A 139 4.64 11.74 3.59
CA PHE A 139 4.33 12.85 2.68
C PHE A 139 3.77 14.03 3.49
N GLU A 140 4.58 14.50 4.44
CA GLU A 140 4.21 15.46 5.51
C GLU A 140 3.56 16.75 4.96
N GLU A 141 4.03 17.25 3.81
CA GLU A 141 3.57 18.52 3.25
C GLU A 141 2.12 18.47 2.72
N ALA A 142 1.55 17.26 2.54
CA ALA A 142 0.17 17.06 2.05
C ALA A 142 -0.15 17.73 0.70
N GLU A 143 0.85 17.95 -0.16
CA GLU A 143 0.67 18.64 -1.44
C GLU A 143 0.38 17.70 -2.62
N ILE A 144 0.72 16.41 -2.49
CA ILE A 144 0.57 15.42 -3.56
C ILE A 144 -0.86 14.89 -3.55
N PRO A 145 -1.64 15.00 -4.64
CA PRO A 145 -2.99 14.47 -4.67
C PRO A 145 -3.06 12.97 -4.35
N VAL A 146 -4.00 12.57 -3.50
CA VAL A 146 -4.20 11.17 -3.09
C VAL A 146 -5.56 10.67 -3.57
N VAL A 147 -5.55 9.49 -4.17
CA VAL A 147 -6.77 8.76 -4.56
C VAL A 147 -6.68 7.37 -3.95
N GLU A 148 -7.71 6.98 -3.21
CA GLU A 148 -7.82 5.66 -2.61
C GLU A 148 -8.64 4.73 -3.52
N LEU A 149 -8.25 3.45 -3.57
CA LEU A 149 -8.95 2.37 -4.26
C LEU A 149 -9.24 1.25 -3.25
N SER A 150 -10.49 0.79 -3.21
CA SER A 150 -10.93 -0.28 -2.32
C SER A 150 -10.39 -1.65 -2.74
N LEU A 151 -10.23 -2.54 -1.77
CA LEU A 151 -10.20 -3.98 -2.00
C LEU A 151 -11.57 -4.50 -2.46
N GLN A 152 -11.56 -5.64 -3.14
CA GLN A 152 -12.77 -6.39 -3.43
C GLN A 152 -13.14 -7.29 -2.23
N GLN A 153 -14.40 -7.27 -1.81
CA GLN A 153 -14.91 -7.95 -0.61
C GLN A 153 -14.72 -9.48 -0.59
N ASP A 154 -14.57 -10.12 -1.75
CA ASP A 154 -14.27 -11.55 -1.81
C ASP A 154 -12.81 -11.87 -1.47
N LEU A 155 -11.98 -10.83 -1.32
CA LEU A 155 -10.58 -10.89 -0.91
C LEU A 155 -9.75 -11.90 -1.72
N ASN A 156 -10.10 -12.11 -2.99
CA ASN A 156 -9.40 -13.08 -3.85
C ASN A 156 -7.99 -12.57 -4.22
N PRO A 157 -6.89 -13.22 -3.80
CA PRO A 157 -5.53 -12.72 -4.05
C PRO A 157 -5.20 -12.56 -5.54
N GLY A 158 -5.66 -13.50 -6.37
CA GLY A 158 -5.49 -13.46 -7.83
C GLY A 158 -6.24 -12.30 -8.49
N ALA A 159 -7.42 -11.95 -8.00
CA ALA A 159 -8.15 -10.77 -8.47
C ALA A 159 -7.39 -9.48 -8.15
N HIS A 160 -6.80 -9.38 -6.96
CA HIS A 160 -6.00 -8.21 -6.54
C HIS A 160 -4.68 -8.08 -7.32
N LEU A 161 -4.02 -9.20 -7.65
CA LEU A 161 -2.89 -9.21 -8.60
C LEU A 161 -3.31 -8.65 -9.97
N ARG A 162 -4.46 -9.08 -10.51
CA ARG A 162 -4.97 -8.57 -11.80
C ARG A 162 -5.33 -7.09 -11.76
N ILE A 163 -5.88 -6.60 -10.65
CA ILE A 163 -6.12 -5.17 -10.42
C ILE A 163 -4.80 -4.40 -10.50
N GLY A 164 -3.76 -4.85 -9.78
CA GLY A 164 -2.43 -4.25 -9.84
C GLY A 164 -1.84 -4.20 -11.24
N GLN A 165 -1.91 -5.33 -11.96
CA GLN A 165 -1.42 -5.44 -13.35
C GLN A 165 -2.10 -4.43 -14.27
N ALA A 166 -3.42 -4.24 -14.13
CA ALA A 166 -4.17 -3.27 -14.92
C ALA A 166 -3.74 -1.82 -14.63
N LEU A 167 -3.28 -1.53 -13.41
CA LEU A 167 -2.90 -0.20 -12.95
C LEU A 167 -1.42 0.14 -13.17
N ALA A 168 -0.57 -0.85 -13.48
CA ALA A 168 0.86 -0.68 -13.74
C ALA A 168 1.23 0.50 -14.67
N PRO A 169 0.47 0.83 -15.74
CA PRO A 169 0.78 1.95 -16.63
C PRO A 169 0.73 3.34 -15.98
N LEU A 170 0.15 3.49 -14.78
CA LEU A 170 0.15 4.76 -14.05
C LEU A 170 1.57 5.14 -13.58
N ARG A 171 2.43 4.16 -13.34
CA ARG A 171 3.82 4.36 -12.92
C ARG A 171 4.64 5.15 -13.94
N ASP A 172 4.37 4.91 -15.22
CA ASP A 172 5.01 5.60 -16.34
C ASP A 172 4.47 7.04 -16.53
N GLN A 173 3.38 7.37 -15.84
CA GLN A 173 2.74 8.69 -15.82
C GLN A 173 3.07 9.47 -14.53
N ASN A 174 4.17 9.11 -13.86
CA ASN A 174 4.61 9.73 -12.62
C ASN A 174 3.60 9.61 -11.44
N VAL A 175 2.73 8.60 -11.47
CA VAL A 175 1.85 8.27 -10.35
C VAL A 175 2.51 7.20 -9.48
N LEU A 176 2.64 7.48 -8.19
CA LEU A 176 3.11 6.50 -7.21
C LEU A 176 1.95 5.57 -6.83
N ILE A 177 2.16 4.26 -6.93
CA ILE A 177 1.21 3.26 -6.44
C ILE A 177 1.68 2.76 -5.08
N VAL A 178 0.79 2.81 -4.09
CA VAL A 178 1.08 2.40 -2.71
C VAL A 178 0.01 1.42 -2.22
N GLY A 179 0.41 0.24 -1.74
CA GLY A 179 -0.43 -0.59 -0.88
C GLY A 179 -0.14 -0.27 0.57
N THR A 180 -1.15 0.03 1.38
CA THR A 180 -1.00 0.22 2.84
C THR A 180 -1.71 -0.88 3.61
N GLY A 181 -0.97 -1.54 4.49
CA GLY A 181 -1.45 -2.71 5.21
C GLY A 181 -0.45 -3.16 6.26
N LEU A 182 -0.41 -4.46 6.57
CA LEU A 182 0.54 -5.09 7.48
C LEU A 182 0.90 -6.50 7.01
N THR A 183 2.15 -6.93 7.22
CA THR A 183 2.54 -8.33 7.00
C THR A 183 2.12 -9.26 8.15
N TYR A 184 1.55 -8.71 9.23
CA TYR A 184 0.88 -9.44 10.31
C TYR A 184 -0.35 -8.66 10.79
N HIS A 185 -1.53 -9.28 10.80
CA HIS A 185 -2.77 -8.65 11.26
C HIS A 185 -3.69 -9.62 12.01
N ASN A 186 -3.23 -10.09 13.18
CA ASN A 186 -4.07 -10.82 14.12
C ASN A 186 -4.21 -10.06 15.44
N LEU A 187 -5.22 -9.19 15.52
CA LEU A 187 -5.43 -8.32 16.70
C LEU A 187 -5.62 -9.09 18.02
N LYS A 188 -6.14 -10.33 17.98
CA LYS A 188 -6.26 -11.18 19.18
C LYS A 188 -4.90 -11.53 19.80
N HIS A 189 -3.87 -11.62 18.97
CA HIS A 189 -2.53 -12.01 19.37
C HIS A 189 -1.50 -10.87 19.24
N PHE A 190 -1.88 -9.74 18.63
CA PHE A 190 -0.98 -8.61 18.37
C PHE A 190 -0.49 -7.97 19.67
N MET A 191 -1.41 -7.75 20.61
CA MET A 191 -1.10 -7.16 21.92
C MET A 191 -0.75 -8.20 22.99
N GLY A 192 -0.70 -9.49 22.62
CA GLY A 192 -0.46 -10.59 23.56
C GLY A 192 0.98 -11.07 23.53
N GLU A 193 1.59 -11.23 24.70
CA GLU A 193 2.91 -11.87 24.83
C GLU A 193 2.77 -13.40 24.73
N ASN A 194 2.71 -13.91 23.50
CA ASN A 194 2.70 -15.35 23.24
C ASN A 194 3.91 -15.74 22.36
N PRO A 195 4.99 -16.30 22.95
CA PRO A 195 6.21 -16.68 22.24
C PRO A 195 6.00 -17.58 21.02
N ALA A 196 5.04 -18.52 21.08
CA ALA A 196 4.75 -19.39 19.96
C ALA A 196 4.17 -18.59 18.77
N SER A 197 3.25 -17.66 19.04
CA SER A 197 2.68 -16.80 18.00
C SER A 197 3.68 -15.76 17.47
N ASN A 198 4.72 -15.42 18.24
CA ASN A 198 5.82 -14.55 17.78
C ASN A 198 6.70 -15.31 16.79
N ALA A 199 7.13 -16.54 17.13
CA ALA A 199 7.91 -17.37 16.22
C ALA A 199 7.20 -17.62 14.89
N ILE A 200 5.90 -17.95 14.94
CA ILE A 200 5.07 -18.12 13.74
C ILE A 200 5.02 -16.85 12.88
N SER A 201 4.99 -15.66 13.50
CA SER A 201 5.03 -14.39 12.78
C SER A 201 6.34 -14.21 12.02
N HIS A 202 7.48 -14.58 12.60
CA HIS A 202 8.78 -14.49 11.95
C HIS A 202 8.90 -15.51 10.80
N ASP A 203 8.41 -16.74 10.98
CA ASP A 203 8.43 -17.76 9.92
C ASP A 203 7.58 -17.33 8.71
N PHE A 204 6.38 -16.78 8.97
CA PHE A 204 5.52 -16.25 7.91
C PHE A 204 6.16 -15.05 7.19
N ASP A 205 6.72 -14.09 7.93
CA ASP A 205 7.33 -12.89 7.35
C ASP A 205 8.60 -13.23 6.53
N ALA A 206 9.38 -14.23 6.97
CA ALA A 206 10.50 -14.76 6.20
C ALA A 206 10.05 -15.41 4.89
N TRP A 207 9.00 -16.25 4.93
CA TRP A 207 8.39 -16.81 3.72
C TRP A 207 7.86 -15.71 2.81
N LEU A 208 7.14 -14.73 3.35
CA LEU A 208 6.52 -13.66 2.59
C LEU A 208 7.58 -12.78 1.91
N THR A 209 8.68 -12.49 2.60
CA THR A 209 9.83 -11.77 2.04
C THR A 209 10.44 -12.54 0.88
N ALA A 210 10.71 -13.84 1.05
CA ALA A 210 11.24 -14.67 -0.03
C ALA A 210 10.30 -14.73 -1.23
N ALA A 211 8.99 -14.91 -1.01
CA ALA A 211 7.97 -14.90 -2.05
C ALA A 211 7.90 -13.56 -2.78
N THR A 212 7.91 -12.44 -2.04
CA THR A 212 7.77 -11.09 -2.60
C THR A 212 8.98 -10.67 -3.44
N CYS A 213 10.18 -11.09 -3.02
CA CYS A 213 11.43 -10.79 -3.73
C CYS A 213 11.76 -11.78 -4.87
N ALA A 214 10.94 -12.81 -5.07
CA ALA A 214 11.10 -13.77 -6.17
C ALA A 214 10.81 -13.12 -7.55
N PRO A 215 11.26 -13.74 -8.66
CA PRO A 215 10.86 -13.33 -10.01
C PRO A 215 9.33 -13.32 -10.17
N GLU A 216 8.80 -12.46 -11.05
CA GLU A 216 7.36 -12.18 -11.19
C GLU A 216 6.46 -13.43 -11.17
N ALA A 217 6.78 -14.46 -11.97
CA ALA A 217 5.96 -15.66 -12.06
C ALA A 217 5.90 -16.43 -10.73
N GLU A 218 7.05 -16.59 -10.07
CA GLU A 218 7.16 -17.27 -8.77
C GLU A 218 6.51 -16.45 -7.66
N ARG A 219 6.77 -15.14 -7.64
CA ARG A 219 6.15 -14.19 -6.71
C ARG A 219 4.64 -14.24 -6.80
N ASN A 220 4.08 -14.04 -7.99
CA ASN A 220 2.64 -13.97 -8.17
C ASN A 220 1.97 -15.31 -7.85
N ALA A 221 2.61 -16.44 -8.19
CA ALA A 221 2.11 -17.76 -7.82
C ALA A 221 2.11 -17.98 -6.30
N ALA A 222 3.20 -17.61 -5.61
CA ALA A 222 3.31 -17.74 -4.16
C ALA A 222 2.32 -16.82 -3.42
N LEU A 223 2.23 -15.55 -3.82
CA LEU A 223 1.29 -14.58 -3.23
C LEU A 223 -0.17 -14.93 -3.50
N GLN A 224 -0.49 -15.53 -4.65
CA GLN A 224 -1.84 -16.00 -4.94
C GLN A 224 -2.29 -17.11 -3.99
N HIS A 225 -1.35 -17.92 -3.48
CA HIS A 225 -1.59 -19.05 -2.58
C HIS A 225 -1.00 -18.81 -1.18
N TRP A 226 -0.95 -17.55 -0.75
CA TRP A 226 -0.33 -17.14 0.51
C TRP A 226 -0.92 -17.85 1.73
N ASP A 227 -2.18 -18.25 1.66
CA ASP A 227 -2.90 -18.94 2.73
C ASP A 227 -2.35 -20.35 3.02
N THR A 228 -1.56 -20.91 2.10
CA THR A 228 -0.83 -22.17 2.28
C THR A 228 0.54 -22.01 2.94
N ALA A 229 0.99 -20.76 3.17
CA ALA A 229 2.27 -20.49 3.79
C ALA A 229 2.31 -20.90 5.27
N PRO A 230 3.50 -21.18 5.83
CA PRO A 230 3.66 -21.45 7.25
C PRO A 230 3.07 -20.30 8.09
N GLY A 231 2.13 -20.61 8.98
CA GLY A 231 1.57 -19.60 9.89
C GLY A 231 0.57 -18.63 9.26
N ALA A 232 0.24 -18.75 7.97
CA ALA A 232 -0.58 -17.77 7.26
C ALA A 232 -1.85 -17.35 8.01
N ARG A 233 -2.71 -18.31 8.38
CA ARG A 233 -3.97 -18.04 9.11
C ARG A 233 -3.80 -17.66 10.58
N VAL A 234 -2.62 -17.88 11.15
CA VAL A 234 -2.27 -17.37 12.48
C VAL A 234 -1.91 -15.89 12.39
N CYS A 235 -1.18 -15.49 11.35
CA CYS A 235 -0.78 -14.10 11.11
C CYS A 235 -1.93 -13.26 10.55
N HIS A 236 -2.78 -13.85 9.72
CA HIS A 236 -3.88 -13.21 9.00
C HIS A 236 -5.13 -14.10 9.08
N PRO A 237 -5.95 -13.95 10.14
CA PRO A 237 -7.24 -14.64 10.22
C PRO A 237 -8.15 -14.30 9.04
N ARG A 238 -8.02 -13.08 8.52
CA ARG A 238 -8.55 -12.60 7.25
C ARG A 238 -7.44 -11.91 6.44
N GLU A 239 -7.65 -11.80 5.14
CA GLU A 239 -6.68 -11.39 4.13
C GLU A 239 -6.44 -9.86 4.08
N GLU A 240 -7.36 -9.05 4.61
CA GLU A 240 -7.55 -7.66 4.17
C GLU A 240 -6.31 -6.77 4.31
N HIS A 241 -5.56 -6.89 5.40
CA HIS A 241 -4.34 -6.11 5.63
C HIS A 241 -3.14 -6.59 4.82
N LEU A 242 -3.20 -7.79 4.24
CA LEU A 242 -2.16 -8.33 3.38
C LEU A 242 -2.42 -8.03 1.89
N LEU A 243 -3.67 -8.04 1.43
CA LEU A 243 -3.99 -7.90 0.00
C LEU A 243 -3.53 -6.63 -0.72
N PRO A 244 -3.30 -5.49 -0.06
CA PRO A 244 -2.64 -4.36 -0.71
C PRO A 244 -1.26 -4.74 -1.29
N LEU A 245 -0.57 -5.73 -0.71
CA LEU A 245 0.67 -6.30 -1.28
C LEU A 245 0.43 -7.00 -2.61
N MET A 246 -0.70 -7.70 -2.78
CA MET A 246 -1.03 -8.37 -4.05
C MET A 246 -1.32 -7.35 -5.14
N VAL A 247 -1.98 -6.23 -4.82
CA VAL A 247 -2.13 -5.13 -5.78
C VAL A 247 -0.77 -4.52 -6.12
N ALA A 248 0.08 -4.28 -5.12
CA ALA A 248 1.43 -3.76 -5.33
C ALA A 248 2.28 -4.69 -6.23
N ALA A 249 2.29 -5.99 -5.94
CA ALA A 249 3.00 -7.00 -6.72
C ALA A 249 2.45 -7.16 -8.14
N GLY A 250 1.15 -6.95 -8.35
CA GLY A 250 0.56 -6.90 -9.69
C GLY A 250 1.06 -5.68 -10.48
N ALA A 251 1.08 -4.50 -9.85
CA ALA A 251 1.53 -3.26 -10.46
C ALA A 251 3.05 -3.20 -10.70
N ALA A 252 3.82 -4.00 -9.95
CA ALA A 252 5.26 -4.17 -10.12
C ALA A 252 5.62 -4.76 -11.50
N GLY A 253 4.78 -5.63 -12.07
CA GLY A 253 5.12 -6.36 -13.28
C GLY A 253 6.43 -7.14 -13.11
N PRO A 254 7.43 -6.99 -14.01
CA PRO A 254 8.66 -7.76 -13.94
C PRO A 254 9.61 -7.32 -12.82
N ASP A 255 9.38 -6.16 -12.19
CA ASP A 255 10.27 -5.63 -11.15
C ASP A 255 10.25 -6.56 -9.94
N GLN A 256 11.42 -7.00 -9.49
CA GLN A 256 11.55 -7.81 -8.29
C GLN A 256 11.37 -6.96 -7.04
N GLY A 257 10.74 -7.56 -6.02
CA GLY A 257 10.57 -6.92 -4.73
C GLY A 257 11.90 -6.78 -3.99
N VAL A 258 12.03 -5.72 -3.22
CA VAL A 258 13.08 -5.53 -2.21
C VAL A 258 12.40 -5.21 -0.88
N GLN A 259 12.80 -5.91 0.18
CA GLN A 259 12.40 -5.56 1.54
C GLN A 259 13.12 -4.27 1.94
N ILE A 260 12.36 -3.21 2.15
CA ILE A 260 12.88 -1.87 2.49
C ILE A 260 12.60 -1.48 3.95
N TYR A 261 11.77 -2.26 4.63
CA TYR A 261 11.54 -2.13 6.06
C TYR A 261 11.42 -3.51 6.69
N GLN A 262 11.99 -3.66 7.88
CA GLN A 262 11.88 -4.84 8.71
C GLN A 262 11.99 -4.44 10.18
N ASP A 263 11.03 -4.89 10.99
CA ASP A 263 11.02 -4.66 12.43
C ASP A 263 10.28 -5.76 13.19
N THR A 264 10.38 -5.72 14.50
CA THR A 264 9.62 -6.57 15.42
C THR A 264 8.84 -5.68 16.40
N VAL A 265 7.55 -5.52 16.14
CA VAL A 265 6.67 -4.69 16.96
C VAL A 265 5.82 -5.60 17.84
N MET A 266 5.91 -5.42 19.17
CA MET A 266 5.21 -6.27 20.15
C MET A 266 5.45 -7.78 19.92
N GLY A 267 6.67 -8.13 19.47
CA GLY A 267 7.05 -9.52 19.15
C GLY A 267 6.58 -10.04 17.79
N LYS A 268 5.95 -9.21 16.95
CA LYS A 268 5.49 -9.57 15.60
C LYS A 268 6.40 -9.00 14.54
N ALA A 269 6.81 -9.82 13.59
CA ALA A 269 7.59 -9.38 12.44
C ALA A 269 6.71 -8.56 11.49
N LEU A 270 7.20 -7.36 11.14
CA LEU A 270 6.54 -6.47 10.19
C LEU A 270 7.53 -6.06 9.11
N SER A 271 7.07 -6.05 7.86
CA SER A 271 7.88 -5.74 6.69
C SER A 271 7.20 -4.74 5.75
N GLY A 272 8.03 -4.03 4.99
CA GLY A 272 7.63 -3.17 3.87
C GLY A 272 8.46 -3.47 2.63
N PHE A 273 7.85 -3.30 1.45
CA PHE A 273 8.45 -3.71 0.18
C PHE A 273 8.42 -2.60 -0.87
N ARG A 274 9.40 -2.63 -1.77
CA ARG A 274 9.49 -1.78 -2.96
C ARG A 274 9.68 -2.62 -4.21
N PHE A 275 9.11 -2.17 -5.32
CA PHE A 275 9.36 -2.69 -6.66
C PHE A 275 9.73 -1.53 -7.60
N GLY A 276 10.82 -1.65 -8.37
CA GLY A 276 11.41 -0.57 -9.17
C GLY A 276 12.14 0.45 -8.31
#